data_AF-A0A401H8I6-F1
#
_entry.id   AF-A0A401H8I6-F1
#
_cell.length_a   1.000
_cell.length_b   1.000
_cell.length_c   1.000
_cell.angle_alpha   90.00
_cell.angle_beta   90.00
_cell.angle_gamma   90.00
#
_symmetry.space_group_name_H-M   'P 1'
#
loop_
_entity.id
_entity.type
_entity.pdbx_description
1 polymer ?
#
loop_
_entity_poly.entity_id
_entity_poly.type
_entity_poly.pdbx_seq_one_letter_code
_entity_poly.pdbx_strand_id
1 'polypeptide(L)'
;VLEAGRIVYSGSIVALPNALGDSRDVLGREVLSELDRISKTSIIADRVNVLTSCRPEPPHRAGGRPPLVEVWGRGYWFEAAYPTLHPEGLDELSRRHVVALTGIFDGADAQEILSRAGVGCVDKVESIDRHVLAMEFLNPSGNPNHIPLNGGRILDKRPFEGWSDYTTPVSGLYHGSASSHPGGQVSGVPGHNAAIRLLVDAGVKPRSPLARL
;
A
#
# COMPACT_ATOMS: atom_id res chain seq x y z
N VAL A 1 -7.99 -5.29 -13.59
CA VAL A 1 -9.13 -4.99 -14.46
C VAL A 1 -8.58 -4.57 -15.82
N LEU A 2 -8.72 -5.45 -16.81
CA LEU A 2 -8.38 -5.21 -18.21
C LEU A 2 -9.69 -4.83 -18.91
N GLU A 3 -10.02 -3.55 -18.96
CA GLU A 3 -11.14 -3.08 -19.77
C GLU A 3 -10.61 -1.98 -20.71
N ALA A 4 -11.05 -1.99 -21.98
CA ALA A 4 -10.71 -1.00 -23.00
C ALA A 4 -9.22 -0.89 -23.44
N GLY A 5 -8.44 -1.97 -23.37
CA GLY A 5 -7.03 -1.96 -23.84
C GLY A 5 -6.09 -1.13 -22.95
N ARG A 6 -6.52 -0.83 -21.72
CA ARG A 6 -5.77 -0.09 -20.71
C ARG A 6 -5.31 -1.02 -19.60
N ILE A 7 -4.18 -0.68 -18.98
CA ILE A 7 -3.51 -1.54 -18.01
C ILE A 7 -3.41 -0.81 -16.68
N VAL A 8 -3.83 -1.48 -15.60
CA VAL A 8 -3.56 -1.03 -14.23
C VAL A 8 -2.38 -1.84 -13.70
N TYR A 9 -1.31 -1.15 -13.34
CA TYR A 9 -0.15 -1.72 -12.67
C TYR A 9 -0.32 -1.66 -11.16
N SER A 10 -0.34 -2.83 -10.52
CA SER A 10 -0.47 -2.99 -9.06
C SER A 10 0.84 -3.37 -8.36
N GLY A 11 1.95 -3.47 -9.09
CA GLY A 11 3.26 -3.82 -8.52
C GLY A 11 3.99 -2.65 -7.88
N SER A 12 5.21 -2.90 -7.40
CA SER A 12 6.06 -1.85 -6.84
C SER A 12 6.38 -0.79 -7.89
N ILE A 13 6.08 0.48 -7.62
CA ILE A 13 6.34 1.54 -8.60
C ILE A 13 7.82 1.67 -8.96
N VAL A 14 8.72 1.33 -8.04
CA VAL A 14 10.17 1.30 -8.29
C VAL A 14 10.60 0.09 -9.13
N ALA A 15 9.75 -0.92 -9.29
CA ALA A 15 9.93 -2.03 -10.24
C ALA A 15 9.28 -1.78 -11.60
N LEU A 16 8.47 -0.72 -11.74
CA LEU A 16 7.80 -0.39 -13.00
C LEU A 16 8.77 -0.26 -14.18
N PRO A 17 9.95 0.37 -14.07
CA PRO A 17 10.90 0.44 -15.19
C PRO A 17 11.33 -0.94 -15.68
N ASN A 18 11.50 -1.91 -14.78
CA ASN A 18 11.85 -3.28 -15.15
C ASN A 18 10.66 -3.99 -15.81
N ALA A 19 9.44 -3.75 -15.33
CA ALA A 19 8.22 -4.28 -15.93
C ALA A 19 7.97 -3.74 -17.35
N LEU A 20 8.41 -2.51 -17.64
CA LEU A 20 8.38 -1.91 -18.98
C LEU A 20 9.50 -2.41 -19.90
N GLY A 21 10.56 -3.01 -19.35
CA GLY A 21 11.70 -3.53 -20.11
C GLY A 21 12.34 -2.46 -21.01
N ASP A 22 12.52 -2.78 -22.28
CA ASP A 22 13.12 -1.89 -23.29
C ASP A 22 12.32 -0.61 -23.52
N SER A 23 11.04 -0.58 -23.10
CA SER A 23 10.19 0.59 -23.24
C SER A 23 10.32 1.58 -22.09
N ARG A 24 11.11 1.34 -21.03
CA ARG A 24 11.13 2.18 -19.82
C ARG A 24 11.42 3.67 -20.05
N ASP A 25 12.09 4.02 -21.14
CA ASP A 25 12.44 5.40 -21.48
C ASP A 25 11.21 6.29 -21.73
N VAL A 26 10.05 5.69 -22.00
CA VAL A 26 8.73 6.38 -22.06
C VAL A 26 8.38 7.13 -20.78
N LEU A 27 8.96 6.75 -19.64
CA LEU A 27 8.75 7.44 -18.37
C LEU A 27 9.49 8.78 -18.31
N GLY A 28 10.53 8.96 -19.13
CA GLY A 28 11.42 10.11 -19.09
C GLY A 28 12.50 10.00 -18.01
N ARG A 29 13.62 10.71 -18.23
CA ARG A 29 14.81 10.61 -17.36
C ARG A 29 14.56 11.08 -15.93
N GLU A 30 13.77 12.13 -15.76
CA GLU A 30 13.47 12.71 -14.44
C GLU A 30 12.70 11.72 -13.56
N VAL A 31 11.65 11.09 -14.12
CA VAL A 31 10.90 10.03 -13.44
C VAL A 31 11.79 8.85 -13.11
N LEU A 32 12.59 8.37 -14.07
CA LEU A 32 13.50 7.24 -13.84
C LEU A 32 14.50 7.55 -12.72
N SER A 33 15.03 8.78 -12.68
CA SER A 33 15.93 9.23 -11.62
C SER A 33 15.26 9.28 -10.25
N GLU A 34 14.01 9.75 -10.18
CA GLU A 34 13.26 9.80 -8.93
C GLU A 34 12.89 8.39 -8.43
N LEU A 35 12.47 7.49 -9.33
CA LEU A 35 12.21 6.09 -9.00
C LEU A 35 13.48 5.37 -8.50
N ASP A 36 14.63 5.61 -9.14
CA ASP A 36 15.91 5.09 -8.68
C ASP A 36 16.26 5.62 -7.28
N ARG A 37 16.10 6.93 -7.04
CA ARG A 37 16.33 7.55 -5.73
C ARG A 37 15.39 7.00 -4.66
N ILE A 38 14.12 6.80 -4.98
CA ILE A 38 13.13 6.19 -4.08
C ILE A 38 13.55 4.76 -3.74
N SER A 39 13.96 3.97 -4.72
CA SER A 39 14.39 2.58 -4.47
C SER A 39 15.54 2.52 -3.46
N LYS A 40 16.51 3.45 -3.54
CA LYS A 40 17.67 3.53 -2.64
C LYS A 40 17.38 4.10 -1.26
N THR A 41 16.29 4.86 -1.11
CA THR A 41 15.90 5.51 0.16
C THR A 41 14.71 4.83 0.85
N SER A 42 14.17 3.79 0.22
CA SER A 42 13.11 2.95 0.77
C SER A 42 13.64 2.16 1.96
N ILE A 43 13.13 2.48 3.14
CA ILE A 43 13.42 1.71 4.36
C ILE A 43 12.86 0.31 4.16
N ILE A 44 13.72 -0.68 4.36
CA ILE A 44 13.35 -2.09 4.37
C ILE A 44 12.62 -2.38 5.69
N ALA A 45 11.41 -2.93 5.64
CA ALA A 45 10.60 -3.21 6.83
C ALA A 45 9.91 -4.57 6.71
N ASP A 46 9.85 -5.28 7.83
CA ASP A 46 9.10 -6.52 7.95
C ASP A 46 7.60 -6.21 8.03
N ARG A 47 6.79 -7.21 7.69
CA ARG A 47 5.33 -7.10 7.76
C ARG A 47 4.73 -8.26 8.54
N VAL A 48 3.73 -7.97 9.34
CA VAL A 48 2.89 -8.96 10.01
C VAL A 48 1.45 -8.70 9.62
N ASN A 49 0.80 -9.70 9.03
CA ASN A 49 -0.65 -9.72 8.85
C ASN A 49 -1.28 -10.51 9.99
N VAL A 50 -2.33 -9.96 10.57
CA VAL A 50 -3.09 -10.56 11.66
C VAL A 50 -4.47 -10.85 11.12
N LEU A 51 -4.78 -12.13 10.98
CA LEU A 51 -6.10 -12.55 10.56
C LEU A 51 -6.94 -12.77 11.81
N THR A 52 -8.14 -12.20 11.80
CA THR A 52 -9.01 -12.20 12.96
C THR A 52 -10.47 -12.40 12.56
N SER A 53 -11.15 -13.25 13.31
CA SER A 53 -12.56 -13.59 13.14
C SER A 53 -13.49 -12.52 13.70
N CYS A 54 -13.04 -11.76 14.69
CA CYS A 54 -13.80 -10.64 15.23
C CYS A 54 -13.38 -9.33 14.55
N ARG A 55 -14.30 -8.38 14.47
CA ARG A 55 -14.00 -7.07 13.89
C ARG A 55 -13.06 -6.31 14.83
N PRO A 56 -11.83 -5.97 14.42
CA PRO A 56 -10.92 -5.23 15.28
C PRO A 56 -11.48 -3.84 15.55
N GLU A 57 -11.59 -3.48 16.83
CA GLU A 57 -11.85 -2.10 17.23
C GLU A 57 -10.60 -1.27 16.91
N PRO A 58 -10.71 -0.18 16.15
CA PRO A 58 -9.54 0.63 15.87
C PRO A 58 -9.09 1.34 17.13
N PRO A 59 -7.79 1.45 17.39
CA PRO A 59 -7.30 2.22 18.53
C PRO A 59 -7.80 3.67 18.52
N HIS A 60 -8.08 4.25 17.34
CA HIS A 60 -8.63 5.60 17.21
C HIS A 60 -10.10 5.78 17.67
N ARG A 61 -10.88 4.70 17.85
CA ARG A 61 -12.25 4.77 18.39
C ARG A 61 -12.31 4.55 19.90
N ALA A 62 -11.26 4.01 20.52
CA ALA A 62 -11.14 3.84 21.97
C ALA A 62 -10.74 5.14 22.72
N GLY A 63 -11.10 6.31 22.19
CA GLY A 63 -10.88 7.62 22.82
C GLY A 63 -9.43 8.13 22.86
N GLY A 64 -8.45 7.29 22.53
CA GLY A 64 -7.04 7.68 22.37
C GLY A 64 -6.64 7.66 20.91
N ARG A 65 -6.32 8.80 20.31
CA ARG A 65 -5.43 8.76 19.14
C ARG A 65 -4.09 8.22 19.67
N PRO A 66 -3.58 7.05 19.26
CA PRO A 66 -2.16 6.78 19.47
C PRO A 66 -1.44 7.96 18.82
N PRO A 67 -0.55 8.68 19.53
CA PRO A 67 0.14 9.80 18.93
C PRO A 67 0.80 9.27 17.66
N LEU A 68 0.54 9.90 16.52
CA LEU A 68 1.28 9.65 15.27
C LEU A 68 2.79 9.56 15.56
N VAL A 69 3.27 10.26 16.58
CA VAL A 69 4.67 10.26 17.04
C VAL A 69 5.14 8.98 17.73
N GLU A 70 4.32 8.25 18.49
CA GLU A 70 4.80 7.09 19.28
C GLU A 70 4.91 5.81 18.44
N VAL A 71 4.07 5.71 17.41
CA VAL A 71 4.13 4.70 16.36
C VAL A 71 5.41 4.95 15.52
N TRP A 72 5.67 6.20 15.11
CA TRP A 72 6.77 6.50 14.19
C TRP A 72 8.15 6.57 14.87
N GLY A 73 8.20 6.82 16.18
CA GLY A 73 9.45 7.03 16.93
C GLY A 73 10.29 5.78 17.21
N ARG A 74 9.73 4.57 17.07
CA ARG A 74 10.45 3.29 17.25
C ARG A 74 10.58 2.44 15.99
N GLY A 75 10.18 2.95 14.83
CA GLY A 75 10.21 2.21 13.56
C GLY A 75 9.06 1.20 13.36
N TYR A 76 7.96 1.36 14.12
CA TYR A 76 6.74 0.55 13.96
C TYR A 76 5.65 1.36 13.25
N TRP A 77 5.25 0.94 12.07
CA TRP A 77 4.20 1.54 11.28
C TRP A 77 2.90 0.79 11.53
N PHE A 78 2.05 1.36 12.38
CA PHE A 78 0.74 0.83 12.67
C PHE A 78 -0.28 1.41 11.68
N GLU A 79 -0.67 0.61 10.69
CA GLU A 79 -1.88 0.88 9.94
C GLU A 79 -2.92 -0.14 10.36
N ALA A 80 -3.75 0.21 11.35
CA ALA A 80 -5.07 -0.42 11.50
C ALA A 80 -5.88 -0.10 10.25
N ALA A 81 -5.58 -0.81 9.16
CA ALA A 81 -6.39 -0.82 7.98
C ALA A 81 -7.71 -1.44 8.41
N TYR A 82 -8.78 -0.65 8.41
CA TYR A 82 -10.07 -1.27 8.17
C TYR A 82 -9.94 -1.99 6.81
N PRO A 83 -10.19 -3.31 6.78
CA PRO A 83 -9.59 -4.17 5.79
C PRO A 83 -10.46 -4.09 4.55
N THR A 84 -9.84 -3.98 3.39
CA THR A 84 -10.47 -4.19 2.09
C THR A 84 -11.64 -3.24 1.76
N LEU A 85 -11.84 -2.95 0.48
CA LEU A 85 -13.06 -2.27 0.01
C LEU A 85 -14.31 -3.16 0.16
N HIS A 86 -14.18 -4.34 0.77
CA HIS A 86 -15.29 -5.25 1.00
C HIS A 86 -16.28 -4.61 2.00
N PRO A 87 -17.60 -4.63 1.74
CA PRO A 87 -18.59 -4.00 2.61
C PRO A 87 -18.54 -4.48 4.07
N GLU A 88 -18.21 -5.75 4.27
CA GLU A 88 -18.07 -6.37 5.60
C GLU A 88 -16.67 -6.18 6.21
N GLY A 89 -15.71 -5.64 5.45
CA GLY A 89 -14.32 -5.49 5.84
C GLY A 89 -13.56 -6.80 5.98
N LEU A 90 -13.93 -7.81 5.18
CA LEU A 90 -13.32 -9.14 5.18
C LEU A 90 -12.41 -9.29 3.97
N ASP A 91 -11.28 -9.95 4.18
CA ASP A 91 -10.48 -10.50 3.09
C ASP A 91 -11.25 -11.65 2.41
N GLU A 92 -11.27 -11.65 1.08
CA GLU A 92 -12.12 -12.56 0.30
C GLU A 92 -11.68 -14.02 0.42
N LEU A 93 -10.36 -14.26 0.48
CA LEU A 93 -9.80 -15.61 0.50
C LEU A 93 -9.92 -16.25 1.88
N SER A 94 -9.56 -15.50 2.93
CA SER A 94 -9.53 -16.00 4.30
C SER A 94 -10.86 -15.85 5.02
N ARG A 95 -11.79 -15.05 4.49
CA ARG A 95 -13.08 -14.66 5.12
C ARG A 95 -12.87 -14.10 6.53
N ARG A 96 -11.77 -13.39 6.75
CA ARG A 96 -11.37 -12.78 8.04
C ARG A 96 -11.06 -11.31 7.88
N HIS A 97 -11.09 -10.57 8.99
CA HIS A 97 -10.50 -9.24 9.04
C HIS A 97 -8.99 -9.36 9.04
N VAL A 98 -8.30 -8.39 8.42
CA VAL A 98 -6.84 -8.35 8.38
C VAL A 98 -6.34 -7.05 8.98
N VAL A 99 -5.54 -7.14 10.04
CA VAL A 99 -4.76 -6.01 10.58
C VAL A 99 -3.33 -6.14 10.08
N ALA A 100 -2.80 -5.10 9.45
CA ALA A 100 -1.45 -5.10 8.92
C ALA A 100 -0.52 -4.24 9.79
N LEU A 101 0.57 -4.85 10.25
CA LEU A 101 1.62 -4.18 10.99
C LEU A 101 2.86 -4.18 10.12
N THR A 102 3.48 -3.03 9.94
CA THR A 102 4.74 -2.91 9.20
C THR A 102 5.78 -2.32 10.13
N GLY A 103 7.03 -2.77 10.09
CA GLY A 103 8.03 -2.21 11.00
C GLY A 103 9.34 -2.96 10.96
N ILE A 104 10.32 -2.44 11.71
CA ILE A 104 11.54 -3.17 12.02
C ILE A 104 11.28 -3.88 13.35
N PHE A 105 10.95 -5.17 13.28
CA PHE A 105 10.57 -5.94 14.48
C PHE A 105 11.77 -6.56 15.21
N ASP A 106 12.92 -6.75 14.56
CA ASP A 106 14.17 -7.26 15.14
C ASP A 106 13.99 -8.49 16.07
N GLY A 107 13.15 -9.44 15.65
CA GLY A 107 12.86 -10.66 16.41
C GLY A 107 11.87 -10.49 17.56
N ALA A 108 11.22 -9.33 17.68
CA ALA A 108 10.13 -9.12 18.62
C ALA A 108 8.99 -10.11 18.38
N ASP A 109 8.41 -10.61 19.49
CA ASP A 109 7.27 -11.51 19.45
C ASP A 109 6.05 -10.79 18.86
N ALA A 110 5.45 -11.37 17.82
CA ALA A 110 4.25 -10.83 17.20
C ALA A 110 3.11 -10.69 18.22
N GLN A 111 2.95 -11.61 19.17
CA GLN A 111 1.91 -11.51 20.21
C GLN A 111 2.15 -10.32 21.16
N GLU A 112 3.40 -10.02 21.47
CA GLU A 112 3.74 -8.84 22.28
C GLU A 112 3.41 -7.54 21.52
N ILE A 113 3.76 -7.46 20.24
CA ILE A 113 3.43 -6.32 19.39
C ILE A 113 1.91 -6.15 19.30
N LEU A 114 1.17 -7.25 19.11
CA LEU A 114 -0.29 -7.24 19.01
C LEU A 114 -0.96 -6.81 20.30
N SER A 115 -0.49 -7.31 21.43
CA SER A 115 -0.93 -6.89 22.75
C SER A 115 -0.72 -5.38 22.96
N ARG A 116 0.47 -4.86 22.64
CA ARG A 116 0.79 -3.42 22.72
C ARG A 116 -0.06 -2.57 21.77
N ALA A 117 -0.41 -3.12 20.62
CA ALA A 117 -1.26 -2.46 19.63
C ALA A 117 -2.76 -2.52 19.98
N GLY A 118 -3.14 -3.18 21.08
CA GLY A 118 -4.54 -3.34 21.48
C GLY A 118 -5.32 -4.37 20.65
N VAL A 119 -4.63 -5.24 19.90
CA VAL A 119 -5.25 -6.28 19.08
C VAL A 119 -5.43 -7.54 19.93
N GLY A 120 -6.55 -7.64 20.64
CA GLY A 120 -6.84 -8.75 21.56
C GLY A 120 -7.42 -10.00 20.92
N CYS A 121 -7.69 -9.98 19.62
CA CYS A 121 -8.41 -11.03 18.91
C CYS A 121 -7.59 -11.46 17.70
N VAL A 122 -6.91 -12.59 17.84
CA VAL A 122 -5.89 -13.08 16.91
C VAL A 122 -6.20 -14.53 16.59
N ASP A 123 -6.64 -14.81 15.35
CA ASP A 123 -6.82 -16.20 14.91
C ASP A 123 -5.49 -16.75 14.35
N LYS A 124 -4.81 -15.93 13.55
CA LYS A 124 -3.58 -16.31 12.85
C LYS A 124 -2.69 -15.10 12.64
N VAL A 125 -1.40 -15.32 12.78
CA VAL A 125 -0.34 -14.36 12.47
C VAL A 125 0.44 -14.87 11.27
N GLU A 126 0.64 -14.00 10.28
CA GLU A 126 1.48 -14.26 9.12
C GLU A 126 2.57 -13.21 9.05
N SER A 127 3.80 -13.62 9.31
CA SER A 127 4.97 -12.77 9.14
C SER A 127 5.51 -12.90 7.73
N ILE A 128 5.79 -11.77 7.10
CA ILE A 128 6.45 -11.66 5.81
C ILE A 128 7.77 -10.93 6.04
N ASP A 129 8.86 -11.68 5.87
CA ASP A 129 10.21 -11.13 5.95
C ASP A 129 10.45 -10.16 4.79
N ARG A 130 11.12 -9.07 5.08
CA ARG A 130 11.43 -8.03 4.10
C ARG A 130 12.26 -8.49 2.90
N HIS A 131 13.11 -9.51 3.04
CA HIS A 131 13.86 -10.10 1.93
C HIS A 131 12.93 -10.91 1.02
N VAL A 132 11.91 -11.57 1.58
CA VAL A 132 10.84 -12.22 0.80
C VAL A 132 10.09 -11.18 -0.02
N LEU A 133 9.72 -10.05 0.59
CA LEU A 133 9.13 -8.92 -0.14
C LEU A 133 10.04 -8.47 -1.30
N ALA A 134 11.34 -8.31 -1.03
CA ALA A 134 12.28 -7.85 -2.05
C ALA A 134 12.43 -8.84 -3.23
N MET A 135 12.53 -10.13 -2.93
CA MET A 135 12.90 -11.16 -3.91
C MET A 135 11.70 -11.77 -4.61
N GLU A 136 10.64 -12.12 -3.88
CA GLU A 136 9.50 -12.86 -4.43
C GLU A 136 8.43 -11.94 -5.01
N PHE A 137 8.25 -10.74 -4.42
CA PHE A 137 7.19 -9.80 -4.82
C PHE A 137 7.68 -8.66 -5.73
N LEU A 138 8.89 -8.78 -6.29
CA LEU A 138 9.51 -7.77 -7.15
C LEU A 138 9.40 -6.36 -6.53
N ASN A 139 9.71 -6.26 -5.24
CA ASN A 139 9.58 -5.03 -4.49
C ASN A 139 10.96 -4.55 -4.02
N PRO A 140 11.71 -3.84 -4.88
CA PRO A 140 13.03 -3.33 -4.53
C PRO A 140 13.04 -2.70 -3.14
N SER A 141 14.01 -3.10 -2.32
CA SER A 141 14.18 -2.66 -0.93
C SER A 141 13.10 -3.16 0.05
N GLY A 142 12.27 -4.13 -0.32
CA GLY A 142 11.43 -4.88 0.62
C GLY A 142 10.45 -4.04 1.44
N ASN A 143 10.13 -2.82 1.01
CA ASN A 143 9.25 -1.92 1.76
C ASN A 143 7.79 -2.32 1.51
N PRO A 144 6.99 -2.72 2.52
CA PRO A 144 5.60 -3.17 2.30
C PRO A 144 4.67 -2.13 1.67
N ASN A 145 5.05 -0.85 1.72
CA ASN A 145 4.36 0.28 1.09
C ASN A 145 4.97 0.67 -0.27
N HIS A 146 5.89 -0.14 -0.80
CA HIS A 146 6.71 0.02 -2.00
C HIS A 146 7.62 1.26 -2.05
N ILE A 147 7.33 2.30 -1.25
CA ILE A 147 8.10 3.53 -1.07
C ILE A 147 7.97 4.00 0.39
N PRO A 148 8.86 4.86 0.89
CA PRO A 148 8.75 5.39 2.25
C PRO A 148 7.41 6.08 2.50
N LEU A 149 6.84 5.88 3.68
CA LEU A 149 5.81 6.74 4.25
C LEU A 149 6.52 7.74 5.18
N ASN A 150 7.00 8.86 4.66
CA ASN A 150 7.63 9.90 5.49
C ASN A 150 7.12 11.29 5.10
N GLY A 151 7.42 12.32 5.90
CA GLY A 151 6.88 13.68 5.73
C GLY A 151 7.07 14.31 4.34
N GLY A 152 7.97 13.77 3.50
CA GLY A 152 8.12 14.20 2.10
C GLY A 152 7.27 13.45 1.08
N ARG A 153 6.59 12.36 1.45
CA ARG A 153 5.95 11.38 0.56
C ARG A 153 4.63 10.82 1.10
N ILE A 154 3.83 11.69 1.71
CA ILE A 154 2.47 11.39 2.17
C ILE A 154 1.50 12.22 1.31
N LEU A 155 0.24 11.79 1.22
CA LEU A 155 -0.82 12.45 0.46
C LEU A 155 -0.56 12.51 -1.05
N ASP A 156 -0.60 13.69 -1.64
CA ASP A 156 -0.49 14.02 -3.07
C ASP A 156 0.93 13.81 -3.64
N LYS A 157 1.90 13.56 -2.77
CA LYS A 157 3.29 13.23 -3.12
C LYS A 157 3.55 11.73 -3.24
N ARG A 158 2.49 10.93 -3.40
CA ARG A 158 2.57 9.47 -3.59
C ARG A 158 2.13 9.09 -5.00
N PRO A 159 2.95 8.35 -5.77
CA PRO A 159 4.29 7.84 -5.43
C PRO A 159 5.37 8.92 -5.36
N PHE A 160 5.21 9.99 -6.14
CA PHE A 160 5.92 11.25 -6.08
C PHE A 160 5.02 12.31 -6.75
N GLU A 161 5.48 13.55 -6.77
CA GLU A 161 4.72 14.69 -7.28
C GLU A 161 4.26 14.47 -8.74
N GLY A 162 2.99 14.77 -9.01
CA GLY A 162 2.39 14.63 -10.34
C GLY A 162 1.81 13.26 -10.68
N TRP A 163 1.88 12.26 -9.79
CA TRP A 163 1.38 10.89 -10.04
C TRP A 163 0.30 10.43 -9.04
N SER A 164 -0.17 11.32 -8.17
CA SER A 164 -1.20 11.02 -7.17
C SER A 164 -2.61 10.85 -7.75
N ASP A 165 -2.78 11.17 -9.03
CA ASP A 165 -4.01 11.02 -9.79
C ASP A 165 -4.15 9.65 -10.48
N TYR A 166 -3.26 8.71 -10.13
CA TYR A 166 -3.19 7.32 -10.60
C TYR A 166 -2.78 7.14 -12.07
N THR A 167 -2.37 8.22 -12.76
CA THR A 167 -1.86 8.14 -14.14
C THR A 167 -0.35 8.04 -14.22
N THR A 168 0.15 7.73 -15.42
CA THR A 168 1.57 7.71 -15.74
C THR A 168 1.82 8.47 -17.05
N PRO A 169 3.06 8.86 -17.37
CA PRO A 169 3.43 9.41 -18.67
C PRO A 169 3.13 8.48 -19.85
N VAL A 170 2.99 7.17 -19.59
CA VAL A 170 2.53 6.21 -20.59
C VAL A 170 1.02 6.28 -20.68
N SER A 171 0.53 6.82 -21.77
CA SER A 171 -0.91 6.86 -22.05
C SER A 171 -1.52 5.44 -21.99
N GLY A 172 -2.62 5.31 -21.24
CA GLY A 172 -3.31 4.04 -21.04
C GLY A 172 -2.72 3.13 -19.96
N LEU A 173 -1.62 3.53 -19.32
CA LEU A 173 -1.06 2.87 -18.14
C LEU A 173 -1.41 3.66 -16.87
N TYR A 174 -2.02 2.96 -15.93
CA TYR A 174 -2.41 3.48 -14.62
C TYR A 174 -1.65 2.76 -13.53
N HIS A 175 -1.55 3.38 -12.36
CA HIS A 175 -0.86 2.85 -11.20
C HIS A 175 -1.80 2.82 -9.99
N GLY A 176 -1.91 1.66 -9.33
CA GLY A 176 -2.76 1.46 -8.16
C GLY A 176 -2.15 0.47 -7.18
N SER A 177 -0.93 0.74 -6.72
CA SER A 177 -0.19 -0.12 -5.79
C SER A 177 -0.03 0.54 -4.42
N ALA A 178 0.65 -0.12 -3.47
CA ALA A 178 0.83 0.45 -2.14
C ALA A 178 1.68 1.73 -2.07
N SER A 179 2.36 2.08 -3.16
CA SER A 179 3.02 3.38 -3.28
C SER A 179 2.08 4.52 -3.67
N SER A 180 0.85 4.26 -4.12
CA SER A 180 -0.11 5.31 -4.47
C SER A 180 -0.66 6.00 -3.22
N HIS A 181 -1.24 7.18 -3.40
CA HIS A 181 -2.19 7.74 -2.45
C HIS A 181 -3.40 6.79 -2.24
N PRO A 182 -4.01 6.70 -1.04
CA PRO A 182 -3.62 7.29 0.26
C PRO A 182 -2.50 6.54 0.99
N GLY A 183 -1.94 5.50 0.37
CA GLY A 183 -1.17 4.43 1.00
C GLY A 183 -1.89 3.11 0.75
N GLY A 184 -1.14 2.04 0.45
CA GLY A 184 -1.75 0.72 0.22
C GLY A 184 -1.79 -0.15 1.46
N GLN A 185 -1.27 -1.37 1.32
CA GLN A 185 -1.54 -2.54 2.16
C GLN A 185 -2.89 -3.20 1.83
N VAL A 186 -3.60 -3.71 2.82
CA VAL A 186 -4.81 -4.55 2.65
C VAL A 186 -6.09 -3.77 2.32
N SER A 187 -6.02 -2.44 2.20
CA SER A 187 -7.21 -1.60 2.00
C SER A 187 -7.84 -1.77 0.61
N GLY A 188 -7.03 -2.04 -0.42
CA GLY A 188 -7.49 -2.09 -1.82
C GLY A 188 -7.84 -0.71 -2.42
N VAL A 189 -7.76 0.37 -1.64
CA VAL A 189 -8.13 1.73 -2.06
C VAL A 189 -7.33 2.21 -3.29
N PRO A 190 -5.99 2.06 -3.35
CA PRO A 190 -5.22 2.44 -4.54
C PRO A 190 -5.70 1.79 -5.84
N GLY A 191 -5.95 0.48 -5.82
CA GLY A 191 -6.39 -0.26 -6.99
C GLY A 191 -7.77 0.18 -7.48
N HIS A 192 -8.69 0.45 -6.54
CA HIS A 192 -10.02 0.98 -6.85
C HIS A 192 -9.99 2.39 -7.41
N ASN A 193 -9.20 3.28 -6.84
CA ASN A 193 -9.09 4.64 -7.34
C ASN A 193 -8.43 4.67 -8.73
N ALA A 194 -7.41 3.84 -8.96
CA ALA A 194 -6.82 3.66 -10.29
C ALA A 194 -7.85 3.13 -11.31
N ALA A 195 -8.70 2.16 -10.90
CA ALA A 195 -9.77 1.65 -11.74
C ALA A 195 -10.83 2.72 -12.05
N ILE A 196 -11.22 3.55 -11.07
CA ILE A 196 -12.11 4.69 -11.28
C ILE A 196 -11.51 5.65 -12.29
N ARG A 197 -10.23 6.01 -12.14
CA ARG A 197 -9.56 6.91 -13.07
C ARG A 197 -9.54 6.34 -14.49
N LEU A 198 -9.23 5.06 -14.63
CA LEU A 198 -9.28 4.35 -15.91
C LEU A 198 -10.68 4.46 -16.55
N LEU A 199 -11.75 4.21 -15.79
CA LEU A 199 -13.13 4.29 -16.28
C LEU A 199 -13.49 5.70 -16.74
N VAL A 200 -13.14 6.72 -15.95
CA VAL A 200 -13.37 8.14 -16.29
C VAL A 200 -12.70 8.49 -17.61
N ASP A 201 -11.41 8.18 -17.75
CA ASP A 201 -10.67 8.46 -18.98
C ASP A 201 -11.23 7.66 -20.18
N ALA A 202 -11.94 6.55 -19.93
CA ALA A 202 -12.55 5.70 -20.96
C ALA A 202 -13.95 6.21 -21.37
N GLY A 203 -14.40 7.33 -20.79
CA GLY A 203 -15.76 7.85 -20.99
C GLY A 203 -16.83 7.03 -20.27
N VAL A 204 -16.45 6.11 -19.40
CA VAL A 204 -17.37 5.28 -18.62
C VAL A 204 -17.64 5.97 -17.29
N LYS A 205 -18.90 6.30 -17.02
CA LYS A 205 -19.30 6.90 -15.74
C LYS A 205 -19.16 5.87 -14.60
N PRO A 206 -18.26 6.05 -13.62
CA PRO A 206 -18.06 5.08 -12.56
C PRO A 206 -19.28 5.04 -11.62
N ARG A 207 -19.65 3.85 -11.15
CA ARG A 207 -20.73 3.66 -10.16
C ARG A 207 -20.22 3.72 -8.70
N SER A 208 -19.28 4.62 -8.41
CA SER A 208 -18.68 4.76 -7.08
C SER A 208 -19.02 6.11 -6.44
N PRO A 209 -19.41 6.17 -5.15
CA PRO A 209 -19.53 7.44 -4.42
C PRO A 209 -18.23 8.25 -4.39
N LEU A 210 -17.07 7.55 -4.40
CA LEU A 210 -15.74 8.16 -4.42
C LEU A 210 -15.36 8.74 -5.79
N ALA A 211 -16.08 8.40 -6.86
CA ALA A 211 -15.82 8.95 -8.20
C ALA A 211 -16.31 10.41 -8.37
N ARG A 212 -16.83 11.03 -7.30
CA ARG A 212 -17.25 12.43 -7.25
C ARG A 212 -16.26 13.34 -6.53
N LEU A 213 -15.22 12.76 -5.93
CA LEU A 213 -14.07 13.48 -5.35
C LEU A 213 -13.05 13.77 -6.45
#